data_AF-A0A7Y9F208-F1
#
_entry.id   AF-A0A7Y9F208-F1
#
_cell.length_a   1.000
_cell.length_b   1.000
_cell.length_c   1.000
_cell.angle_alpha   90.00
_cell.angle_beta   90.00
_cell.angle_gamma   90.00
#
_symmetry.space_group_name_H-M   'P 1'
#
loop_
_entity.id
_entity.type
_entity.pdbx_description
1 polymer ?
#
loop_
_entity_poly.entity_id
_entity_poly.type
_entity_poly.pdbx_seq_one_letter_code
_entity_poly.pdbx_strand_id
1 'polypeptide(L)'
;MLLLAVPVLLVAGLVWYLTSDGGDGAPVAESSEPPSVSPPATATPTPTAEAPRARKRQVKTPAPADNELGLPRAVVVQLGQVADLYGYGLGPGTSLDYEQATNFAYAVSIICDGLRSGAMTLQESIDEDVVSGAPPGDARGFNRYLKGVFCPEYYAAGN
;
A
#
# COMPACT_ATOMS: atom_id res chain seq x y z
N MET A 1 10.87 1.23 52.75
CA MET A 1 11.35 0.05 51.99
C MET A 1 10.62 0.08 50.66
N LEU A 2 11.20 0.14 49.47
CA LEU A 2 12.58 0.15 49.00
C LEU A 2 12.51 0.88 47.64
N LEU A 3 13.35 1.91 47.44
CA LEU A 3 13.63 2.53 46.14
C LEU A 3 14.41 1.52 45.28
N LEU A 4 13.99 1.25 44.04
CA LEU A 4 14.86 0.74 42.97
C LEU A 4 14.29 1.23 41.62
N ALA A 5 14.80 2.31 41.02
CA ALA A 5 16.08 2.44 40.30
C ALA A 5 15.96 2.01 38.83
N VAL A 6 15.90 3.02 37.97
CA VAL A 6 16.10 2.98 36.51
C VAL A 6 17.55 2.61 36.19
N PRO A 7 17.82 1.82 35.15
CA PRO A 7 19.06 1.91 34.41
C PRO A 7 18.82 2.43 33.00
N VAL A 8 19.25 3.68 32.79
CA VAL A 8 19.67 4.22 31.50
C VAL A 8 21.00 3.54 31.17
N LEU A 9 21.12 2.90 30.01
CA LEU A 9 22.41 2.41 29.50
C LEU A 9 22.64 2.94 28.08
N LEU A 10 23.63 3.84 28.05
CA LEU A 10 24.23 4.53 26.92
C LEU A 10 25.46 3.72 26.46
N VAL A 11 25.56 3.33 25.19
CA VAL A 11 26.82 2.98 24.50
C VAL A 11 26.61 3.35 23.02
N ALA A 12 27.02 4.50 22.50
CA ALA A 12 28.39 4.97 22.21
C ALA A 12 29.14 4.10 21.17
N GLY A 13 29.10 4.54 19.91
CA GLY A 13 30.25 4.57 19.00
C GLY A 13 30.59 3.29 18.22
N LEU A 14 30.47 3.37 16.90
CA LEU A 14 31.59 2.99 16.03
C LEU A 14 31.53 3.80 14.73
N VAL A 15 32.36 4.84 14.70
CA VAL A 15 32.79 5.57 13.50
C VAL A 15 33.97 4.80 12.90
N TRP A 16 33.86 4.39 11.63
CA TRP A 16 34.98 4.04 10.74
C TRP A 16 34.66 4.66 9.37
N TYR A 17 35.24 5.83 9.03
CA TYR A 17 36.39 6.02 8.13
C TYR A 17 36.27 5.26 6.80
N LEU A 18 35.89 5.95 5.70
CA LEU A 18 36.77 6.62 4.72
C LEU A 18 37.57 5.66 3.84
N THR A 19 37.14 5.53 2.58
CA THR A 19 38.06 5.44 1.43
C THR A 19 37.52 6.35 0.33
N SER A 20 38.31 7.35 -0.02
CA SER A 20 38.16 8.18 -1.22
C SER A 20 38.47 7.37 -2.49
N ASP A 21 37.75 7.66 -3.57
CA ASP A 21 38.29 7.82 -4.93
C ASP A 21 37.19 8.54 -5.72
N GLY A 22 37.34 9.75 -6.24
CA GLY A 22 38.41 10.12 -7.17
C GLY A 22 37.85 9.98 -8.58
N GLY A 23 37.06 10.96 -9.04
CA GLY A 23 36.41 10.87 -10.35
C GLY A 23 35.84 12.21 -10.83
N ASP A 24 36.75 13.08 -11.25
CA ASP A 24 36.51 14.25 -12.11
C ASP A 24 35.55 13.98 -13.27
N GLY A 25 34.64 14.93 -13.53
CA GLY A 25 33.81 14.91 -14.74
C GLY A 25 32.64 15.88 -14.72
N ALA A 26 32.90 17.18 -14.78
CA ALA A 26 31.94 18.17 -15.28
C ALA A 26 32.37 18.62 -16.69
N PRO A 27 31.53 19.34 -17.45
CA PRO A 27 30.23 18.96 -17.99
C PRO A 27 30.32 18.91 -19.54
N VAL A 28 29.67 17.95 -20.19
CA VAL A 28 29.42 18.02 -21.64
C VAL A 28 28.00 18.50 -21.89
N ALA A 29 27.92 19.77 -22.29
CA ALA A 29 26.78 20.27 -23.03
C ALA A 29 26.78 19.60 -24.40
N GLU A 30 25.73 18.85 -24.72
CA GLU A 30 25.45 18.51 -26.11
C GLU A 30 23.98 18.83 -26.39
N SER A 31 23.82 19.95 -27.09
CA SER A 31 22.59 20.38 -27.72
C SER A 31 22.32 19.44 -28.90
N SER A 32 21.14 18.83 -28.93
CA SER A 32 20.62 18.10 -30.09
C SER A 32 19.08 18.09 -30.04
N GLU A 33 18.49 19.17 -30.54
CA GLU A 33 17.19 19.16 -31.23
C GLU A 33 17.46 19.04 -32.75
N PRO A 34 16.50 18.67 -33.61
CA PRO A 34 15.31 17.83 -33.42
C PRO A 34 15.26 16.73 -34.54
N PRO A 35 14.16 15.97 -34.67
CA PRO A 35 13.31 16.36 -35.79
C PRO A 35 11.83 16.50 -35.42
N SER A 36 11.31 17.64 -35.89
CA SER A 36 9.90 17.94 -36.11
C SER A 36 9.25 16.82 -36.92
N VAL A 37 8.45 16.00 -36.25
CA VAL A 37 7.47 15.15 -36.90
C VAL A 37 6.12 15.87 -36.78
N SER A 38 5.68 16.41 -37.91
CA SER A 38 4.35 16.98 -38.05
C SER A 38 3.28 15.94 -37.64
N PRO A 39 2.30 16.31 -36.80
CA PRO A 39 1.17 15.44 -36.53
C PRO A 39 0.29 15.33 -37.80
N PRO A 40 -0.12 14.12 -38.24
CA PRO A 40 -1.16 14.02 -39.23
C PRO A 40 -2.50 14.47 -38.64
N ALA A 41 -3.09 15.43 -39.35
CA ALA A 41 -4.49 15.81 -39.48
C ALA A 41 -5.48 15.36 -38.39
N THR A 42 -6.00 16.37 -37.70
CA THR A 42 -7.34 16.48 -37.13
C THR A 42 -8.39 15.62 -37.86
N ALA A 43 -8.79 14.51 -37.23
CA ALA A 43 -10.12 13.96 -37.43
C ALA A 43 -10.95 14.38 -36.22
N THR A 44 -11.80 15.38 -36.42
CA THR A 44 -12.87 15.75 -35.48
C THR A 44 -13.81 14.55 -35.33
N PRO A 45 -13.90 13.86 -34.17
CA PRO A 45 -15.07 13.02 -33.93
C PRO A 45 -16.26 13.95 -33.67
N THR A 46 -17.21 13.94 -34.59
CA THR A 46 -18.57 14.43 -34.36
C THR A 46 -19.05 13.94 -32.99
N PRO A 47 -19.44 14.83 -32.05
CA PRO A 47 -20.13 14.38 -30.86
C PRO A 47 -21.51 13.90 -31.30
N THR A 48 -21.62 12.61 -31.59
CA THR A 48 -22.91 11.94 -31.57
C THR A 48 -23.39 12.06 -30.13
N ALA A 49 -24.42 12.88 -29.92
CA ALA A 49 -25.13 12.97 -28.67
C ALA A 49 -25.76 11.60 -28.37
N GLU A 50 -24.96 10.71 -27.78
CA GLU A 50 -25.47 9.48 -27.20
C GLU A 50 -26.24 9.89 -25.94
N ALA A 51 -27.56 9.69 -26.02
CA ALA A 51 -28.50 9.91 -24.95
C ALA A 51 -27.96 9.33 -23.62
N PRO A 52 -28.22 9.97 -22.47
CA PRO A 52 -27.77 9.48 -21.19
C PRO A 52 -28.40 8.11 -20.95
N ARG A 53 -27.64 7.04 -21.21
CA ARG A 53 -27.97 5.71 -20.72
C ARG A 53 -27.93 5.84 -19.22
N ALA A 54 -29.11 5.94 -18.62
CA ALA A 54 -29.30 5.78 -17.19
C ALA A 54 -28.56 4.50 -16.79
N ARG A 55 -27.34 4.66 -16.23
CA ARG A 55 -26.63 3.59 -15.56
C ARG A 55 -27.55 3.21 -14.41
N LYS A 56 -28.40 2.21 -14.63
CA LYS A 56 -29.02 1.45 -13.55
C LYS A 56 -27.84 1.02 -12.68
N ARG A 57 -27.69 1.69 -11.55
CA ARG A 57 -26.75 1.35 -10.51
C ARG A 57 -27.07 -0.09 -10.16
N GLN A 58 -26.34 -1.03 -10.76
CA GLN A 58 -26.42 -2.41 -10.37
C GLN A 58 -25.96 -2.40 -8.93
N VAL A 59 -26.92 -2.46 -8.02
CA VAL A 59 -26.67 -2.82 -6.64
C VAL A 59 -26.15 -4.26 -6.75
N LYS A 60 -24.83 -4.39 -6.83
CA LYS A 60 -24.14 -5.67 -6.80
C LYS A 60 -24.48 -6.24 -5.43
N THR A 61 -25.51 -7.07 -5.37
CA THR A 61 -25.79 -7.88 -4.19
C THR A 61 -24.48 -8.59 -3.85
N PRO A 62 -23.89 -8.33 -2.67
CA PRO A 62 -22.65 -8.98 -2.31
C PRO A 62 -22.86 -10.48 -2.39
N ALA A 63 -21.91 -11.20 -3.00
CA ALA A 63 -21.87 -12.64 -2.84
C ALA A 63 -21.81 -12.95 -1.33
N PRO A 64 -22.49 -14.01 -0.85
CA PRO A 64 -22.45 -14.36 0.55
C PRO A 64 -20.99 -14.52 1.00
N ALA A 65 -20.65 -13.89 2.13
CA ALA A 65 -19.35 -14.01 2.73
C ALA A 65 -19.13 -15.43 3.24
N ASP A 66 -17.92 -15.94 3.04
CA ASP A 66 -17.46 -17.29 3.39
C ASP A 66 -16.36 -17.26 4.47
N ASN A 67 -16.26 -16.16 5.23
CA ASN A 67 -15.34 -15.99 6.37
C ASN A 67 -16.06 -15.25 7.53
N GLU A 68 -15.50 -15.37 8.75
CA GLU A 68 -16.10 -14.78 9.96
C GLU A 68 -16.07 -13.25 9.98
N LEU A 69 -15.26 -12.62 9.12
CA LEU A 69 -15.24 -11.16 8.96
C LEU A 69 -16.41 -10.64 8.10
N GLY A 70 -17.23 -11.52 7.54
CA GLY A 70 -18.32 -11.13 6.65
C GLY A 70 -17.84 -10.51 5.34
N LEU A 71 -16.56 -10.67 4.99
CA LEU A 71 -15.97 -10.09 3.80
C LEU A 71 -16.29 -10.94 2.56
N PRO A 72 -16.62 -10.34 1.40
CA PRO A 72 -16.73 -11.08 0.16
C PRO A 72 -15.39 -11.75 -0.20
N ARG A 73 -15.43 -13.00 -0.66
CA ARG A 73 -14.25 -13.75 -1.12
C ARG A 73 -13.30 -12.95 -2.01
N ALA A 74 -13.85 -12.15 -2.92
CA ALA A 74 -13.07 -11.32 -3.83
C ALA A 74 -12.21 -10.26 -3.12
N VAL A 75 -12.70 -9.68 -2.01
CA VAL A 75 -11.96 -8.70 -1.21
C VAL A 75 -10.77 -9.36 -0.53
N VAL A 76 -10.95 -10.56 0.01
CA VAL A 76 -9.89 -11.33 0.66
C VAL A 76 -8.82 -11.78 -0.34
N VAL A 77 -9.23 -12.29 -1.51
CA VAL A 77 -8.28 -12.64 -2.59
C VAL A 77 -7.49 -11.40 -3.04
N GLN A 78 -8.15 -10.25 -3.18
CA GLN A 78 -7.47 -9.01 -3.54
C GLN A 78 -6.49 -8.55 -2.46
N LEU A 79 -6.85 -8.68 -1.17
CA LEU A 79 -5.94 -8.41 -0.06
C LEU A 79 -4.67 -9.27 -0.18
N GLY A 80 -4.80 -10.58 -0.45
CA GLY A 80 -3.66 -11.47 -0.63
C GLY A 80 -2.73 -11.09 -1.79
N GLN A 81 -3.30 -10.62 -2.91
CA GLN A 81 -2.52 -10.11 -4.05
C GLN A 81 -1.78 -8.81 -3.72
N VAL A 82 -2.42 -7.91 -2.99
CA VAL A 82 -1.80 -6.64 -2.58
C VAL A 82 -0.74 -6.86 -1.51
N ALA A 83 -0.95 -7.81 -0.60
CA ALA A 83 0.06 -8.21 0.38
C ALA A 83 1.34 -8.68 -0.33
N ASP A 84 1.22 -9.57 -1.33
CA ASP A 84 2.34 -10.02 -2.15
C ASP A 84 3.06 -8.86 -2.87
N LEU A 85 2.29 -7.96 -3.49
CA LEU A 85 2.84 -6.79 -4.19
C LEU A 85 3.73 -5.91 -3.30
N TYR A 86 3.41 -5.79 -2.01
CA TYR A 86 4.16 -5.00 -1.05
C TYR A 86 5.08 -5.82 -0.14
N GLY A 87 5.33 -7.10 -0.48
CA GLY A 87 6.28 -7.94 0.25
C GLY A 87 5.76 -8.49 1.58
N TYR A 88 4.45 -8.40 1.85
CA TYR A 88 3.78 -9.04 2.99
C TYR A 88 3.28 -10.46 2.66
N GLY A 89 3.48 -10.94 1.42
CA GLY A 89 3.20 -12.31 0.99
C GLY A 89 4.27 -13.33 1.41
N LEU A 90 4.22 -14.53 0.83
CA LEU A 90 5.21 -15.59 1.11
C LEU A 90 6.52 -15.44 0.31
N GLY A 91 6.69 -14.35 -0.42
CA GLY A 91 7.81 -14.06 -1.30
C GLY A 91 7.34 -13.55 -2.67
N PRO A 92 8.23 -13.01 -3.52
CA PRO A 92 7.82 -12.40 -4.78
C PRO A 92 7.07 -13.37 -5.69
N GLY A 93 5.81 -13.05 -6.03
CA GLY A 93 5.00 -13.84 -6.95
C GLY A 93 4.34 -15.07 -6.30
N THR A 94 4.39 -15.18 -4.97
CA THR A 94 3.64 -16.20 -4.21
C THR A 94 2.49 -15.53 -3.48
N SER A 95 1.45 -15.19 -4.24
CA SER A 95 0.19 -14.68 -3.70
C SER A 95 -0.35 -15.61 -2.62
N LEU A 96 -0.77 -15.03 -1.49
CA LEU A 96 -1.45 -15.79 -0.44
C LEU A 96 -2.65 -16.52 -1.04
N ASP A 97 -2.79 -17.82 -0.73
CA ASP A 97 -4.01 -18.53 -1.06
C ASP A 97 -5.20 -17.97 -0.25
N TYR A 98 -6.42 -18.44 -0.53
CA TYR A 98 -7.60 -17.89 0.12
C TYR A 98 -7.58 -18.05 1.65
N GLU A 99 -7.09 -19.17 2.17
CA GLU A 99 -7.05 -19.43 3.60
C GLU A 99 -6.01 -18.53 4.28
N GLN A 100 -4.82 -18.43 3.69
CA GLN A 100 -3.76 -17.54 4.14
C GLN A 100 -4.17 -16.07 4.09
N ALA A 101 -4.82 -15.65 3.00
CA ALA A 101 -5.33 -14.30 2.84
C ALA A 101 -6.45 -13.99 3.85
N THR A 102 -7.26 -14.99 4.20
CA THR A 102 -8.28 -14.85 5.26
C THR A 102 -7.61 -14.69 6.63
N ASN A 103 -6.60 -15.49 6.94
CA ASN A 103 -5.80 -15.33 8.17
C ASN A 103 -5.13 -13.96 8.25
N PHE A 104 -4.59 -13.50 7.12
CA PHE A 104 -4.01 -12.16 7.01
C PHE A 104 -5.07 -11.06 7.17
N ALA A 105 -6.29 -11.26 6.65
CA ALA A 105 -7.42 -10.35 6.83
C ALA A 105 -7.77 -10.13 8.31
N TYR A 106 -7.69 -11.16 9.16
CA TYR A 106 -7.89 -11.00 10.61
C TYR A 106 -6.78 -10.19 11.29
N ALA A 107 -5.53 -10.29 10.82
CA ALA A 107 -4.45 -9.50 11.37
C ALA A 107 -4.63 -8.00 11.02
N VAL A 108 -4.95 -7.71 9.75
CA VAL A 108 -5.13 -6.32 9.30
C VAL A 108 -6.46 -5.69 9.76
N SER A 109 -7.45 -6.49 10.16
CA SER A 109 -8.69 -5.94 10.73
C SER A 109 -8.45 -5.19 12.04
N ILE A 110 -7.45 -5.62 12.83
CA ILE A 110 -7.01 -4.91 14.04
C ILE A 110 -6.52 -3.49 13.70
N ILE A 111 -5.77 -3.34 12.60
CA ILE A 111 -5.32 -2.04 12.10
C ILE A 111 -6.53 -1.20 11.69
N CYS A 112 -7.51 -1.78 10.99
CA CYS A 112 -8.74 -1.08 10.65
C CYS A 112 -9.50 -0.60 11.88
N ASP A 113 -9.61 -1.38 12.94
CA ASP A 113 -10.26 -0.97 14.18
C ASP A 113 -9.48 0.13 14.92
N GLY A 114 -8.14 0.05 14.92
CA GLY A 114 -7.27 1.10 15.44
C GLY A 114 -7.45 2.43 14.71
N LEU A 115 -7.47 2.39 13.37
CA LEU A 115 -7.67 3.57 12.52
C LEU A 115 -9.07 4.17 12.70
N ARG A 116 -10.10 3.34 12.86
CA ARG A 116 -11.49 3.81 13.04
C ARG A 116 -11.71 4.44 14.41
N SER A 117 -11.18 3.80 15.46
CA SER A 117 -11.30 4.29 16.84
C SER A 117 -10.38 5.48 17.13
N GLY A 118 -9.37 5.71 16.29
CA GLY A 118 -8.33 6.71 16.53
C GLY A 118 -7.29 6.25 17.56
N ALA A 119 -7.30 4.98 17.97
CA ALA A 119 -6.27 4.39 18.83
C ALA A 119 -4.92 4.25 18.12
N MET A 120 -4.92 4.27 16.78
CA MET A 120 -3.75 4.25 15.93
C MET A 120 -3.97 5.24 14.78
N THR A 121 -2.95 6.01 14.45
CA THR A 121 -2.90 6.86 13.26
C THR A 121 -2.32 6.09 12.08
N LEU A 122 -2.61 6.56 10.86
CA LEU A 122 -2.00 5.97 9.66
C LEU A 122 -0.47 6.02 9.69
N GLN A 123 0.10 7.09 10.24
CA GLN A 123 1.54 7.25 10.31
C GLN A 123 2.16 6.27 11.32
N GLU A 124 1.54 6.07 12.48
CA GLU A 124 1.98 5.06 13.46
C GLU A 124 1.97 3.66 12.85
N SER A 125 0.92 3.28 12.12
CA SER A 125 0.86 1.97 11.43
C SER A 125 1.99 1.80 10.40
N ILE A 126 2.32 2.87 9.66
CA ILE A 126 3.44 2.85 8.70
C ILE A 126 4.78 2.71 9.43
N ASP A 127 4.95 3.44 10.54
CA ASP A 127 6.20 3.43 11.30
C ASP A 127 6.41 2.05 11.98
N GLU A 128 5.35 1.41 12.47
CA GLU A 128 5.38 0.04 13.01
C GLU A 128 5.81 -0.98 11.95
N ASP A 129 5.30 -0.88 10.72
CA ASP A 129 5.70 -1.74 9.60
C ASP A 129 7.18 -1.53 9.24
N VAL A 130 7.64 -0.28 9.19
CA VAL A 130 9.04 0.05 8.88
C VAL A 130 9.98 -0.46 9.96
N VAL A 131 9.63 -0.29 11.24
CA VAL A 131 10.39 -0.84 12.38
C VAL A 131 10.44 -2.36 12.33
N SER A 132 9.39 -3.00 11.81
CA SER A 132 9.32 -4.45 11.62
C SER A 132 10.09 -4.95 10.38
N GLY A 133 10.68 -4.05 9.59
CA GLY A 133 11.57 -4.38 8.48
C GLY A 133 10.96 -4.18 7.09
N ALA A 134 9.72 -3.66 6.98
CA ALA A 134 9.13 -3.34 5.68
C ALA A 134 9.86 -2.13 5.04
N PRO A 135 10.16 -2.16 3.72
CA PRO A 135 10.65 -0.99 3.03
C PRO A 135 9.66 0.19 3.18
N PRO A 136 10.12 1.44 3.42
CA PRO A 136 9.21 2.56 3.65
C PRO A 136 8.24 2.85 2.50
N GLY A 137 8.62 2.53 1.26
CA GLY A 137 7.73 2.63 0.10
C GLY A 137 6.55 1.67 0.19
N ASP A 138 6.84 0.42 0.56
CA ASP A 138 5.88 -0.67 0.61
C ASP A 138 4.95 -0.52 1.81
N ALA A 139 5.48 -0.17 2.98
CA ALA A 139 4.68 0.16 4.16
C ALA A 139 3.68 1.29 3.86
N ARG A 140 4.12 2.38 3.21
CA ARG A 140 3.24 3.47 2.79
C ARG A 140 2.22 3.05 1.73
N GLY A 141 2.59 2.16 0.82
CA GLY A 141 1.70 1.66 -0.24
C GLY A 141 0.60 0.78 0.34
N PHE A 142 1.00 -0.19 1.16
CA PHE A 142 0.09 -1.13 1.80
C PHE A 142 -0.88 -0.44 2.76
N ASN A 143 -0.38 0.42 3.65
CA ASN A 143 -1.25 1.16 4.59
C ASN A 143 -2.23 2.12 3.88
N ARG A 144 -1.83 2.71 2.74
CA ARG A 144 -2.76 3.49 1.90
C ARG A 144 -3.85 2.62 1.30
N TYR A 145 -3.52 1.42 0.85
CA TYR A 145 -4.50 0.44 0.38
C TYR A 145 -5.45 0.02 1.51
N LEU A 146 -4.92 -0.29 2.70
CA LEU A 146 -5.75 -0.65 3.85
C LEU A 146 -6.78 0.44 4.16
N LYS A 147 -6.32 1.69 4.35
CA LYS A 147 -7.19 2.82 4.66
C LYS A 147 -8.19 3.14 3.53
N GLY A 148 -7.75 3.06 2.29
CA GLY A 148 -8.54 3.53 1.14
C GLY A 148 -9.50 2.49 0.55
N VAL A 149 -9.22 1.20 0.74
CA VAL A 149 -9.93 0.12 0.04
C VAL A 149 -10.39 -0.96 1.02
N PHE A 150 -9.47 -1.59 1.76
CA PHE A 150 -9.83 -2.76 2.57
C PHE A 150 -10.66 -2.41 3.80
N CYS A 151 -10.22 -1.44 4.62
CA CYS A 151 -10.94 -1.06 5.83
C CYS A 151 -12.38 -0.58 5.55
N PRO A 152 -12.67 0.22 4.51
CA PRO A 152 -14.04 0.53 4.11
C PRO A 152 -14.92 -0.69 3.85
N GLU A 153 -14.41 -1.73 3.16
CA GLU A 153 -15.14 -2.98 2.91
C GLU A 153 -15.36 -3.77 4.22
N TYR A 154 -14.35 -3.80 5.10
CA TYR A 154 -14.45 -4.39 6.43
C TYR A 154 -15.54 -3.73 7.29
N TYR A 155 -15.62 -2.39 7.30
CA TYR A 155 -16.68 -1.69 8.03
C TYR A 155 -18.05 -1.88 7.37
N ALA A 156 -18.11 -1.95 6.04
CA ALA A 156 -19.36 -2.21 5.31
C ALA A 156 -19.92 -3.61 5.59
N ALA A 157 -19.05 -4.57 5.94
CA ALA A 157 -19.44 -5.91 6.41
C ALA A 157 -20.00 -5.92 7.85
N GLY A 158 -20.03 -4.78 8.54
CA GLY A 158 -20.62 -4.64 9.88
C GLY A 158 -19.63 -4.77 11.03
N ASN A 159 -18.33 -4.78 10.73
CA ASN A 159 -17.28 -4.78 11.74
C ASN A 159 -16.93 -3.37 12.21
#